data_AF-A0A354FQ60-F1
#
_entry.id   AF-A0A354FQ60-F1
#
_cell.length_a   1.000
_cell.length_b   1.000
_cell.length_c   1.000
_cell.angle_alpha   90.00
_cell.angle_beta   90.00
_cell.angle_gamma   90.00
#
_symmetry.space_group_name_H-M   'P 1'
#
loop_
_entity.id
_entity.type
_entity.pdbx_description
1 polymer ?
#
loop_
_entity_poly.entity_id
_entity_poly.type
_entity_poly.pdbx_seq_one_letter_code
_entity_poly.pdbx_strand_id
1 'polypeptide(L)'
;MKSYPVIFVLFITLLGIVVTILLQSAPGSVSGNPHPSFPSMSQGGDASRHDGITVLGWLFGALQIILFVVCIWVSLCGVKAHRWMVIVCGVAYLFVFTMLMITYRQGVAEAPFVLGFPLPTTLLLFGMWPMAAVFAILYVVKFRSWVYSPQDQEAFENLKAEMSSKGGDHDA
;
A
#
# COMPACT_ATOMS: atom_id res chain seq x y z
N MET A 1 -20.90 -2.01 -11.12
CA MET A 1 -19.70 -2.55 -11.77
C MET A 1 -19.16 -3.67 -10.91
N LYS A 2 -18.83 -4.81 -11.49
CA LYS A 2 -18.15 -5.88 -10.78
C LYS A 2 -16.76 -5.38 -10.36
N SER A 3 -16.33 -5.62 -9.13
CA SER A 3 -15.06 -5.10 -8.58
C SER A 3 -13.83 -5.91 -8.99
N TYR A 4 -14.01 -7.21 -9.27
CA TYR A 4 -12.94 -8.11 -9.68
C TYR A 4 -12.16 -7.71 -10.96
N PRO A 5 -12.75 -7.16 -12.06
CA PRO A 5 -11.96 -6.73 -13.21
C PRO A 5 -11.01 -5.57 -12.86
N VAL A 6 -11.41 -4.66 -11.96
CA VAL A 6 -10.57 -3.53 -11.54
C VAL A 6 -9.34 -4.05 -10.81
N ILE A 7 -9.54 -4.96 -9.84
CA ILE A 7 -8.45 -5.59 -9.09
C ILE A 7 -7.52 -6.37 -10.03
N PHE A 8 -8.09 -7.15 -10.96
CA PHE A 8 -7.30 -7.90 -11.94
C PHE A 8 -6.43 -7.01 -12.82
N VAL A 9 -7.00 -5.91 -13.36
CA VAL A 9 -6.24 -4.95 -14.16
C VAL A 9 -5.11 -4.32 -13.34
N LEU A 10 -5.36 -3.93 -12.08
CA LEU A 10 -4.33 -3.38 -11.21
C LEU A 10 -3.16 -4.35 -10.98
N PHE A 11 -3.45 -5.64 -10.76
CA PHE A 11 -2.41 -6.66 -10.65
C PHE A 11 -1.60 -6.84 -11.94
N ILE A 12 -2.27 -6.87 -13.09
CA ILE A 12 -1.59 -6.96 -14.40
C ILE A 12 -0.70 -5.73 -14.64
N THR A 13 -1.17 -4.53 -14.31
CA THR A 13 -0.37 -3.30 -14.43
C THR A 13 0.84 -3.33 -13.50
N LEU A 14 0.67 -3.73 -12.23
CA LEU A 14 1.77 -3.88 -11.28
C LEU A 14 2.81 -4.91 -11.77
N LEU A 15 2.34 -6.06 -12.26
CA LEU A 15 3.22 -7.08 -12.84
C LEU A 15 4.01 -6.53 -14.03
N GLY A 16 3.36 -5.81 -14.94
CA GLY A 16 4.00 -5.17 -16.08
C GLY A 16 5.10 -4.18 -15.67
N ILE A 17 4.87 -3.37 -14.63
CA ILE A 17 5.87 -2.45 -14.10
C ILE A 17 7.05 -3.21 -13.49
N VAL A 18 6.80 -4.26 -12.71
CA VAL A 18 7.88 -5.09 -12.12
C VAL A 18 8.72 -5.73 -13.23
N VAL A 19 8.09 -6.34 -14.23
CA VAL A 19 8.79 -6.90 -15.40
C VAL A 19 9.62 -5.83 -16.11
N THR A 20 9.06 -4.63 -16.31
CA THR A 20 9.79 -3.52 -16.95
C THR A 20 11.02 -3.10 -16.14
N ILE A 21 10.91 -3.03 -14.81
CA ILE A 21 12.04 -2.72 -13.91
C ILE A 21 13.10 -3.81 -13.98
N LEU A 22 12.70 -5.09 -13.98
CA LEU A 22 13.62 -6.23 -14.02
C LEU A 22 14.39 -6.36 -15.36
N LEU A 23 13.84 -5.80 -16.45
CA LEU A 23 14.51 -5.77 -17.75
C LEU A 23 15.53 -4.63 -17.87
N GLN A 24 15.59 -3.72 -16.90
CA GLN A 24 16.61 -2.66 -16.89
C GLN A 24 17.93 -3.16 -16.32
N SER A 25 19.03 -2.59 -16.78
CA SER A 25 20.34 -2.85 -16.17
C SER A 25 20.36 -2.35 -14.73
N ALA A 26 20.96 -3.14 -13.84
CA ALA A 26 21.11 -2.76 -12.46
C ALA A 26 21.86 -1.40 -12.36
N PRO A 27 21.39 -0.45 -11.53
CA PRO A 27 22.08 0.82 -11.35
C PRO A 27 23.54 0.63 -10.90
N GLY A 28 24.44 1.54 -11.29
CA GLY A 28 25.74 1.62 -10.61
C GLY A 28 25.52 1.89 -9.12
N SER A 29 26.27 1.24 -8.23
CA SER A 29 26.08 1.32 -6.76
C SER A 29 24.85 0.59 -6.20
N VAL A 30 24.58 -0.63 -6.66
CA VAL A 30 23.54 -1.52 -6.09
C VAL A 30 23.85 -1.89 -4.63
N SER A 31 25.13 -2.06 -4.30
CA SER A 31 25.63 -2.38 -2.96
C SER A 31 26.03 -1.12 -2.19
N GLY A 32 26.37 -1.30 -0.92
CA GLY A 32 27.04 -0.25 -0.14
C GLY A 32 28.38 0.13 -0.77
N ASN A 33 28.59 1.42 -0.98
CA ASN A 33 29.87 1.96 -1.46
C ASN A 33 30.80 2.19 -0.26
N PRO A 34 32.12 2.08 -0.40
CA PRO A 34 33.04 2.48 0.66
C PRO A 34 32.88 3.97 1.00
N HIS A 35 32.85 4.31 2.29
CA HIS A 35 32.84 5.71 2.71
C HIS A 35 34.22 6.36 2.42
N PRO A 36 34.28 7.57 1.81
CA PRO A 36 35.54 8.19 1.38
C PRO A 36 36.58 8.33 2.50
N SER A 37 36.12 8.66 3.71
CA SER A 37 37.00 8.88 4.88
C SER A 37 37.13 7.65 5.79
N PHE A 38 36.25 6.63 5.63
CA PHE A 38 36.17 5.49 6.54
C PHE A 38 35.90 4.20 5.75
N PRO A 39 36.93 3.59 5.12
CA PRO A 39 36.74 2.47 4.19
C PRO A 39 36.07 1.23 4.79
N SER A 40 36.10 1.08 6.11
CA SER A 40 35.40 0.02 6.85
C SER A 40 33.89 0.24 6.96
N MET A 41 33.38 1.42 6.59
CA MET A 41 31.96 1.74 6.55
C MET A 41 31.43 1.68 5.12
N SER A 42 30.26 1.04 4.97
CA SER A 42 29.46 1.10 3.75
C SER A 42 28.48 2.26 3.82
N GLN A 43 28.47 3.10 2.79
CA GLN A 43 27.49 4.18 2.60
C GLN A 43 26.52 3.83 1.47
N GLY A 44 25.28 4.32 1.60
CA GLY A 44 24.33 4.30 0.49
C GLY A 44 24.81 5.21 -0.64
N GLY A 45 24.49 4.84 -1.88
CA GLY A 45 24.67 5.74 -3.02
C GLY A 45 23.67 6.91 -2.98
N ASP A 46 23.95 7.92 -3.80
CA ASP A 46 23.09 9.09 -3.97
C ASP A 46 21.77 8.75 -4.68
N ALA A 47 20.76 9.62 -4.55
CA ALA A 47 19.44 9.46 -5.17
C ALA A 47 19.51 9.37 -6.71
N SER A 48 20.52 9.99 -7.32
CA SER A 48 20.81 9.95 -8.76
C SER A 48 20.94 8.53 -9.34
N ARG A 49 21.32 7.54 -8.51
CA ARG A 49 21.36 6.12 -8.93
C ARG A 49 19.99 5.58 -9.39
N HIS A 50 18.90 6.23 -8.99
CA HIS A 50 17.55 5.82 -9.35
C HIS A 50 16.92 6.68 -10.45
N ASP A 51 17.63 7.65 -11.05
CA ASP A 51 17.01 8.59 -11.99
C ASP A 51 16.31 7.91 -13.19
N GLY A 52 16.87 6.80 -13.70
CA GLY A 52 16.26 6.03 -14.79
C GLY A 52 14.99 5.24 -14.41
N ILE A 53 14.79 4.95 -13.12
CA ILE A 53 13.69 4.13 -12.61
C ILE A 53 12.75 4.88 -11.66
N THR A 54 13.04 6.13 -11.31
CA THR A 54 12.31 6.87 -10.26
C THR A 54 10.81 6.96 -10.55
N VAL A 55 10.44 7.22 -11.82
CA VAL A 55 9.04 7.30 -12.24
C VAL A 55 8.36 5.93 -12.16
N LEU A 56 9.05 4.86 -12.56
CA LEU A 56 8.52 3.49 -12.45
C LEU A 56 8.35 3.08 -10.99
N GLY A 57 9.30 3.45 -10.12
CA GLY A 57 9.21 3.22 -8.67
C GLY A 57 8.05 3.98 -8.04
N TRP A 58 7.83 5.24 -8.44
CA TRP A 58 6.66 6.01 -8.00
C TRP A 58 5.35 5.38 -8.50
N LEU A 59 5.25 5.02 -9.78
CA LEU A 59 4.07 4.35 -10.35
C LEU A 59 3.77 3.04 -9.62
N PHE A 60 4.80 2.24 -9.35
CA PHE A 60 4.68 0.99 -8.62
C PHE A 60 4.09 1.21 -7.21
N GLY A 61 4.68 2.11 -6.42
CA GLY A 61 4.19 2.41 -5.08
C GLY A 61 2.80 3.04 -5.07
N ALA A 62 2.52 3.96 -6.00
CA ALA A 62 1.21 4.58 -6.14
C ALA A 62 0.12 3.55 -6.46
N LEU A 63 0.39 2.64 -7.40
CA LEU A 63 -0.55 1.56 -7.74
C LEU A 63 -0.72 0.55 -6.61
N GLN A 64 0.31 0.26 -5.82
CA GLN A 64 0.16 -0.56 -4.61
C GLN A 64 -0.76 0.10 -3.57
N ILE A 65 -0.60 1.41 -3.34
CA ILE A 65 -1.49 2.17 -2.44
C ILE A 65 -2.93 2.13 -2.98
N ILE A 66 -3.12 2.40 -4.28
CA ILE A 66 -4.44 2.35 -4.93
C ILE A 66 -5.05 0.95 -4.79
N LEU A 67 -4.29 -0.10 -5.06
CA LEU A 67 -4.74 -1.49 -4.90
C LEU A 67 -5.21 -1.76 -3.48
N PHE A 68 -4.41 -1.37 -2.47
CA PHE A 68 -4.77 -1.55 -1.07
C PHE A 68 -6.08 -0.82 -0.71
N VAL A 69 -6.22 0.44 -1.14
CA VAL A 69 -7.42 1.25 -0.94
C VAL A 69 -8.64 0.62 -1.63
N VAL A 70 -8.49 0.12 -2.87
CA VAL A 70 -9.56 -0.57 -3.61
C VAL A 70 -9.97 -1.86 -2.89
N CYS A 71 -9.02 -2.67 -2.40
CA CYS A 71 -9.32 -3.88 -1.65
C CYS A 71 -10.18 -3.58 -0.41
N ILE A 72 -9.76 -2.60 0.41
CA ILE A 72 -10.54 -2.18 1.58
C ILE A 72 -11.92 -1.67 1.14
N TRP A 73 -11.97 -0.82 0.11
CA TRP A 73 -13.22 -0.23 -0.39
C TRP A 73 -14.22 -1.30 -0.85
N VAL A 74 -13.76 -2.37 -1.49
CA VAL A 74 -14.59 -3.50 -1.92
C VAL A 74 -15.10 -4.30 -0.73
N SER A 75 -14.29 -4.47 0.33
CA SER A 75 -14.70 -5.15 1.56
C SER A 75 -15.81 -4.43 2.34
N LEU A 76 -16.07 -3.14 2.08
CA LEU A 76 -17.15 -2.37 2.71
C LEU A 76 -18.53 -2.61 2.05
N CYS A 77 -18.90 -3.88 1.84
CA CYS A 77 -20.22 -4.24 1.32
C CYS A 77 -21.32 -3.73 2.25
N GLY A 78 -22.25 -2.92 1.72
CA GLY A 78 -23.40 -2.41 2.48
C GLY A 78 -23.26 -0.98 3.04
N VAL A 79 -22.07 -0.54 3.45
CA VAL A 79 -21.89 0.77 4.12
C VAL A 79 -21.36 1.85 3.17
N LYS A 80 -22.20 2.26 2.21
CA LYS A 80 -21.83 3.27 1.18
C LYS A 80 -21.44 4.62 1.78
N ALA A 81 -22.03 5.01 2.91
CA ALA A 81 -21.85 6.31 3.55
C ALA A 81 -20.44 6.59 4.07
N HIS A 82 -19.57 5.58 4.20
CA HIS A 82 -18.23 5.73 4.77
C HIS A 82 -17.10 5.37 3.80
N ARG A 83 -17.45 4.96 2.58
CA ARG A 83 -16.49 4.68 1.51
C ARG A 83 -15.62 5.88 1.15
N TRP A 84 -16.14 7.10 1.31
CA TRP A 84 -15.39 8.33 1.07
C TRP A 84 -14.25 8.52 2.09
N MET A 85 -14.40 8.05 3.33
CA MET A 85 -13.34 8.16 4.35
C MET A 85 -12.11 7.34 3.96
N VAL A 86 -12.32 6.14 3.41
CA VAL A 86 -11.24 5.29 2.89
C VAL A 86 -10.55 5.95 1.70
N ILE A 87 -11.31 6.61 0.82
CA ILE A 87 -10.75 7.37 -0.30
C ILE A 87 -9.91 8.55 0.21
N VAL A 88 -10.42 9.34 1.16
CA VAL A 88 -9.69 10.49 1.74
C VAL A 88 -8.40 10.03 2.42
N CYS A 89 -8.44 8.96 3.22
CA CYS A 89 -7.24 8.38 3.83
C CYS A 89 -6.27 7.87 2.75
N GLY A 90 -6.79 7.28 1.67
CA GLY A 90 -5.99 6.79 0.55
C GLY A 90 -5.29 7.92 -0.21
N VAL A 91 -6.00 9.02 -0.47
CA VAL A 91 -5.44 10.22 -1.11
C VAL A 91 -4.39 10.86 -0.21
N ALA A 92 -4.65 10.97 1.09
CA ALA A 92 -3.66 11.46 2.05
C ALA A 92 -2.40 10.57 2.09
N TYR A 93 -2.57 9.24 2.03
CA TYR A 93 -1.44 8.31 2.01
C TYR A 93 -0.62 8.42 0.72
N LEU A 94 -1.30 8.52 -0.43
CA LEU A 94 -0.65 8.76 -1.72
C LEU A 94 0.07 10.12 -1.77
N PHE A 95 -0.50 11.15 -1.15
CA PHE A 95 0.13 12.46 -1.03
C PHE A 95 1.44 12.38 -0.24
N VAL A 96 1.43 11.75 0.94
CA VAL A 96 2.64 11.55 1.76
C VAL A 96 3.69 10.73 1.00
N PHE A 97 3.29 9.65 0.33
CA PHE A 97 4.18 8.85 -0.50
C PHE A 97 4.81 9.67 -1.64
N THR A 98 4.01 10.52 -2.29
CA THR A 98 4.51 11.38 -3.38
C THR A 98 5.49 12.43 -2.84
N MET A 99 5.21 13.04 -1.69
CA MET A 99 6.15 13.96 -1.03
C MET A 99 7.45 13.24 -0.63
N LEU A 100 7.35 12.01 -0.11
CA LEU A 100 8.51 11.17 0.18
C LEU A 100 9.37 10.95 -1.07
N MET A 101 8.76 10.60 -2.21
CA MET A 101 9.50 10.37 -3.46
C MET A 101 10.14 11.65 -4.01
N ILE A 102 9.46 12.80 -3.92
CA ILE A 102 10.01 14.09 -4.36
C ILE A 102 11.20 14.49 -3.49
N THR A 103 11.04 14.46 -2.17
CA THR A 103 12.11 14.83 -1.23
C THR A 103 13.28 13.86 -1.27
N TYR A 104 13.02 12.57 -1.52
CA TYR A 104 14.08 11.59 -1.76
C TYR A 104 14.91 11.95 -3.00
N ARG A 105 14.24 12.34 -4.10
CA ARG A 105 14.92 12.72 -5.35
C ARG A 105 15.75 14.00 -5.21
N GLN A 106 15.36 14.92 -4.34
CA GLN A 106 16.11 16.14 -4.06
C GLN A 106 17.45 15.87 -3.34
N GLY A 107 17.68 14.64 -2.86
CA GLY A 107 18.90 14.25 -2.19
C GLY A 107 18.84 14.44 -0.68
N VAL A 108 19.62 13.65 0.04
CA VAL A 108 19.64 13.62 1.52
C VAL A 108 20.70 14.55 2.10
N ALA A 109 21.75 14.85 1.33
CA ALA A 109 22.91 15.62 1.80
C ALA A 109 22.54 17.02 2.31
N GLU A 110 21.64 17.70 1.61
CA GLU A 110 21.17 19.06 1.95
C GLU A 110 19.74 19.09 2.49
N ALA A 111 19.16 17.91 2.79
CA ALA A 111 17.79 17.83 3.26
C ALA A 111 17.68 18.42 4.68
N PRO A 112 16.64 19.23 4.96
CA PRO A 112 16.44 19.76 6.30
C PRO A 112 16.20 18.61 7.29
N PHE A 113 16.82 18.72 8.46
CA PHE A 113 16.61 17.76 9.55
C PHE A 113 15.35 18.12 10.33
N VAL A 114 14.43 17.17 10.41
CA VAL A 114 13.16 17.28 11.12
C VAL A 114 13.06 16.10 12.07
N LEU A 115 12.73 16.34 13.35
CA LEU A 115 12.64 15.29 14.38
C LEU A 115 13.89 14.37 14.47
N GLY A 116 15.07 14.91 14.15
CA GLY A 116 16.34 14.18 14.23
C GLY A 116 16.71 13.39 12.97
N PHE A 117 15.91 13.44 11.90
CA PHE A 117 16.19 12.74 10.64
C PHE A 117 16.13 13.69 9.45
N PRO A 118 16.82 13.36 8.34
CA PRO A 118 16.59 14.05 7.07
C PRO A 118 15.10 14.01 6.67
N LEU A 119 14.61 15.05 6.01
CA LEU A 119 13.21 15.18 5.59
C LEU A 119 12.61 13.92 4.93
N PRO A 120 13.23 13.27 3.93
CA PRO A 120 12.67 12.05 3.35
C PRO A 120 12.54 10.91 4.38
N THR A 121 13.52 10.74 5.26
CA THR A 121 13.44 9.74 6.34
C THR A 121 12.33 10.06 7.34
N THR A 122 12.11 11.36 7.63
CA THR A 122 11.01 11.82 8.48
C THR A 122 9.65 11.50 7.85
N LEU A 123 9.47 11.75 6.55
CA LEU A 123 8.23 11.43 5.83
C LEU A 123 7.98 9.92 5.78
N LEU A 124 9.03 9.11 5.70
CA LEU A 124 8.89 7.66 5.79
C LEU A 124 8.43 7.23 7.19
N LEU A 125 9.15 7.62 8.24
CA LEU A 125 8.89 7.15 9.60
C LEU A 125 7.61 7.73 10.22
N PHE A 126 7.39 9.04 10.04
CA PHE A 126 6.30 9.77 10.70
C PHE A 126 5.17 10.16 9.75
N GLY A 127 5.37 10.03 8.43
CA GLY A 127 4.30 10.19 7.46
C GLY A 127 3.68 8.84 7.09
N MET A 128 4.45 7.97 6.41
CA MET A 128 3.92 6.72 5.85
C MET A 128 3.43 5.76 6.94
N TRP A 129 4.23 5.59 8.00
CA TRP A 129 3.94 4.61 9.06
C TRP A 129 2.64 4.90 9.82
N PRO A 130 2.41 6.12 10.32
CA PRO A 130 1.15 6.45 10.97
C PRO A 130 -0.06 6.34 10.03
N MET A 131 0.09 6.70 8.75
CA MET A 131 -1.00 6.55 7.77
C MET A 131 -1.40 5.08 7.56
N ALA A 132 -0.43 4.16 7.50
CA ALA A 132 -0.72 2.73 7.48
C ALA A 132 -1.42 2.27 8.77
N ALA A 133 -0.99 2.78 9.93
CA ALA A 133 -1.63 2.46 11.22
C ALA A 133 -3.09 2.96 11.28
N VAL A 134 -3.41 4.12 10.70
CA VAL A 134 -4.79 4.63 10.61
C VAL A 134 -5.70 3.62 9.90
N PHE A 135 -5.27 3.03 8.79
CA PHE A 135 -6.06 2.00 8.11
C PHE A 135 -6.27 0.75 8.97
N ALA A 136 -5.24 0.29 9.68
CA ALA A 136 -5.35 -0.84 10.59
C ALA A 136 -6.32 -0.57 11.75
N ILE A 137 -6.24 0.61 12.37
CA ILE A 137 -7.13 1.03 13.45
C ILE A 137 -8.56 1.14 12.95
N LEU A 138 -8.78 1.80 11.80
CA LEU A 138 -10.10 1.89 11.17
C LEU A 138 -10.68 0.51 10.91
N TYR A 139 -9.88 -0.40 10.36
CA TYR A 139 -10.30 -1.78 10.11
C TYR A 139 -10.72 -2.47 11.41
N VAL A 140 -9.87 -2.50 12.44
CA VAL A 140 -10.16 -3.20 13.71
C VAL A 140 -11.37 -2.61 14.43
N VAL A 141 -11.43 -1.29 14.59
CA VAL A 141 -12.49 -0.62 15.35
C VAL A 141 -13.83 -0.68 14.63
N LYS A 142 -13.84 -0.61 13.30
CA LYS A 142 -15.07 -0.58 12.51
C LYS A 142 -15.44 -1.92 11.89
N PHE A 143 -14.63 -2.97 12.06
CA PHE A 143 -14.84 -4.29 11.46
C PHE A 143 -16.28 -4.79 11.62
N ARG A 144 -16.78 -4.81 12.88
CA ARG A 144 -18.11 -5.31 13.23
C ARG A 144 -19.26 -4.44 12.71
N SER A 145 -18.97 -3.23 12.24
CA SER A 145 -19.97 -2.32 11.70
C SER A 145 -19.91 -2.19 10.17
N TRP A 146 -18.72 -2.35 9.58
CA TRP A 146 -18.46 -2.00 8.19
C TRP A 146 -18.17 -3.20 7.30
N VAL A 147 -17.65 -4.29 7.87
CA VAL A 147 -17.18 -5.47 7.12
C VAL A 147 -18.03 -6.69 7.46
N TYR A 148 -18.31 -6.92 8.75
CA TYR A 148 -19.08 -8.08 9.19
C TYR A 148 -20.02 -7.71 10.34
N SER A 149 -21.25 -7.38 9.99
CA SER A 149 -22.26 -6.96 10.96
C SER A 149 -22.91 -8.16 11.66
N PRO A 150 -23.57 -7.94 12.82
CA PRO A 150 -24.39 -8.97 13.45
C PRO A 150 -25.49 -9.53 12.53
N GLN A 151 -26.00 -8.70 11.61
CA GLN A 151 -26.99 -9.10 10.60
C GLN A 151 -26.37 -10.04 9.56
N ASP A 152 -25.12 -9.79 9.16
CA ASP A 152 -24.38 -10.69 8.26
C ASP A 152 -24.09 -12.04 8.94
N GLN A 153 -23.85 -12.03 10.26
CA GLN A 153 -23.71 -13.26 11.05
C GLN A 153 -25.01 -14.07 11.10
N GLU A 154 -26.15 -13.44 11.39
CA GLU A 154 -27.45 -14.13 11.38
C GLU A 154 -27.78 -14.68 9.99
N ALA A 155 -27.56 -13.89 8.93
CA ALA A 155 -27.78 -14.34 7.57
C ALA A 155 -26.90 -15.56 7.22
N PHE A 156 -25.64 -15.56 7.67
CA PHE A 156 -24.73 -16.67 7.48
C PHE A 156 -25.17 -17.94 8.23
N GLU A 157 -25.57 -17.82 9.50
CA GLU A 157 -26.07 -18.97 10.27
C GLU A 157 -27.37 -19.54 9.68
N ASN A 158 -28.27 -18.68 9.20
CA ASN A 158 -29.50 -19.12 8.53
C ASN A 158 -29.20 -19.91 7.25
N LEU A 159 -28.27 -19.42 6.42
CA LEU A 159 -27.82 -20.13 5.21
C LEU A 159 -27.17 -21.48 5.54
N LYS A 160 -26.39 -21.54 6.62
CA LYS A 160 -25.77 -22.79 7.10
C LYS A 160 -26.82 -23.80 7.55
N ALA A 161 -27.85 -23.35 8.28
CA ALA A 161 -28.96 -24.20 8.70
C ALA A 161 -29.76 -24.73 7.50
N GLU A 162 -30.06 -23.86 6.51
CA GLU A 162 -30.74 -24.25 5.28
C GLU A 162 -29.94 -25.31 4.50
N MET A 163 -28.64 -25.09 4.31
CA MET A 163 -27.76 -26.05 3.62
C MET A 163 -27.62 -27.37 4.37
N SER A 164 -27.58 -27.35 5.71
CA SER A 164 -27.57 -28.56 6.52
C SER A 164 -28.87 -29.36 6.40
N SER A 165 -30.01 -28.67 6.28
CA SER A 165 -31.31 -29.33 6.11
C SER A 165 -31.48 -29.94 4.71
N LYS A 166 -30.97 -29.27 3.67
CA LYS A 166 -30.99 -29.76 2.28
C LYS A 166 -29.96 -30.88 2.01
N GLY A 167 -28.83 -30.88 2.70
CA GLY A 167 -27.81 -31.92 2.58
C GLY A 167 -28.21 -33.27 3.20
N GLY A 168 -29.11 -33.27 4.20
CA GLY A 168 -29.62 -34.49 4.80
C GLY A 168 -30.66 -35.26 3.96
N ASP A 169 -31.16 -34.66 2.89
CA ASP A 169 -32.18 -35.24 2.00
C ASP A 169 -31.55 -36.01 0.81
N HIS A 170 -30.22 -35.94 0.65
CA HIS A 170 -29.49 -36.59 -0.44
C HIS A 170 -28.92 -37.97 -0.07
N ASP A 171 -29.02 -38.34 1.21
CA ASP A 171 -28.51 -39.60 1.80
C ASP A 171 -29.65 -40.55 2.26
N ALA A 172 -30.90 -40.31 1.84
CA ALA A 172 -32.06 -41.14 2.14
C ALA A 172 -32.60 -41.90 0.91
#